data_AF-A0A812YIV2-F1
#
_entry.id   AF-A0A812YIV2-F1
#
_cell.length_a   1.000
_cell.length_b   1.000
_cell.length_c   1.000
_cell.angle_alpha   90.00
_cell.angle_beta   90.00
_cell.angle_gamma   90.00
#
_symmetry.space_group_name_H-M   'P 1'
#
loop_
_entity.id
_entity.type
_entity.pdbx_description
1 polymer ?
#
loop_
_entity_poly.entity_id
_entity_poly.type
_entity_poly.pdbx_seq_one_letter_code
_entity_poly.pdbx_strand_id
1 'polypeptide(L)'
;MPVEEVTGDLLSSEEQYIVQQSNCVSDYAAGLAAAIAEKFPHADVYKSSARRARGTDKTGDIPGTIAVLGGVCAEMDKEQPGVINLFGQWAPGKPRSGAASAEYKGLLGAVSLRTYPLRSGTP
;
A
#
# COMPACT_ATOMS: atom_id res chain seq x y z
N MET A 1 -17.36 -13.23 -5.41
CA MET A 1 -17.95 -11.91 -5.09
C MET A 1 -18.09 -11.14 -6.39
N PRO A 2 -19.26 -10.54 -6.66
CA PRO A 2 -19.41 -9.66 -7.83
C PRO A 2 -18.60 -8.37 -7.64
N VAL A 3 -18.22 -7.74 -8.75
CA VAL A 3 -17.65 -6.39 -8.76
C VAL A 3 -18.81 -5.42 -8.98
N GLU A 4 -18.89 -4.40 -8.14
CA GLU A 4 -19.92 -3.36 -8.21
C GLU A 4 -19.24 -2.01 -8.50
N GLU A 5 -19.85 -1.21 -9.36
CA GLU A 5 -19.41 0.15 -9.64
C GLU A 5 -20.27 1.13 -8.85
N VAL A 6 -19.63 1.91 -7.97
CA VAL A 6 -20.29 2.90 -7.12
C VAL A 6 -19.74 4.28 -7.43
N THR A 7 -20.63 5.25 -7.67
CA THR A 7 -20.25 6.66 -7.89
C THR A 7 -20.32 7.43 -6.58
N GLY A 8 -19.21 8.07 -6.19
CA GLY A 8 -19.14 8.88 -4.97
C GLY A 8 -17.71 9.35 -4.68
N ASP A 9 -17.53 9.99 -3.52
CA ASP A 9 -16.20 10.28 -3.00
C ASP A 9 -15.62 9.03 -2.32
N LEU A 10 -14.53 8.51 -2.89
CA LEU A 10 -13.82 7.36 -2.35
C LEU A 10 -13.37 7.58 -0.90
N LEU A 11 -13.04 8.83 -0.54
CA LEU A 11 -12.55 9.15 0.79
C LEU A 11 -13.65 9.10 1.85
N SER A 12 -14.93 9.19 1.48
CA SER A 12 -16.08 9.05 2.39
C SER A 12 -16.68 7.65 2.41
N SER A 13 -16.01 6.65 1.81
CA SER A 13 -16.48 5.27 1.81
C SER A 13 -16.54 4.69 3.22
N GLU A 14 -17.59 3.89 3.49
CA GLU A 14 -17.76 3.13 4.74
C GLU A 14 -17.02 1.78 4.70
N GLU A 15 -16.39 1.45 3.57
CA GLU A 15 -15.64 0.22 3.40
C GLU A 15 -14.41 0.15 4.32
N GLN A 16 -14.10 -1.08 4.76
CA GLN A 16 -13.01 -1.33 5.69
C GLN A 16 -11.63 -0.96 5.11
N TYR A 17 -11.46 -1.12 3.80
CA TYR A 17 -10.20 -0.86 3.10
C TYR A 17 -10.41 -0.03 1.84
N ILE A 18 -9.58 1.00 1.69
CA ILE A 18 -9.41 1.74 0.43
C ILE A 18 -8.14 1.23 -0.24
N VAL A 19 -8.23 0.89 -1.53
CA VAL A 19 -7.07 0.47 -2.32
C VAL A 19 -6.61 1.62 -3.19
N GLN A 20 -5.31 1.92 -3.20
CA GLN A 20 -4.72 2.87 -4.14
C GLN A 20 -3.48 2.32 -4.82
N GLN A 21 -3.28 2.72 -6.08
CA GLN A 21 -2.01 2.50 -6.78
C GLN A 21 -0.98 3.53 -6.32
N SER A 22 0.16 3.07 -5.84
CA SER A 22 1.30 3.88 -5.39
C SER A 22 2.54 3.62 -6.24
N ASN A 23 3.47 4.57 -6.23
CA ASN A 23 4.75 4.41 -6.91
C ASN A 23 5.88 4.00 -5.95
N CYS A 24 6.94 3.42 -6.52
CA CYS A 24 8.04 2.85 -5.74
C CYS A 24 9.09 3.88 -5.28
N VAL A 25 9.38 4.88 -6.11
CA VAL A 25 10.61 5.68 -5.99
C VAL A 25 10.43 7.05 -5.35
N SER A 26 9.27 7.71 -5.50
CA SER A 26 9.07 9.04 -4.92
C SER A 26 8.87 8.95 -3.41
N ASP A 27 9.19 10.02 -2.72
CA ASP A 27 9.02 10.23 -1.29
C ASP A 27 7.90 11.24 -0.97
N TYR A 28 7.14 11.65 -1.99
CA TYR A 28 6.00 12.54 -1.87
C TYR A 28 4.76 11.93 -2.53
N ALA A 29 3.60 12.29 -1.99
CA ALA A 29 2.28 11.94 -2.50
C ALA A 29 1.76 13.00 -3.48
N ALA A 30 0.94 12.58 -4.45
CA ALA A 30 0.24 13.48 -5.38
C ALA A 30 -1.14 12.92 -5.73
N GLY A 31 -2.08 13.81 -6.10
CA GLY A 31 -3.44 13.42 -6.50
C GLY A 31 -4.17 12.66 -5.38
N LEU A 32 -4.74 11.50 -5.71
CA LEU A 32 -5.47 10.65 -4.76
C LEU A 32 -4.61 10.28 -3.54
N ALA A 33 -3.33 10.00 -3.73
CA ALA A 33 -2.44 9.64 -2.63
C ALA A 33 -2.23 10.81 -1.65
N ALA A 34 -2.19 12.04 -2.16
CA ALA A 34 -2.09 13.22 -1.30
C ALA A 34 -3.39 13.43 -0.52
N ALA A 35 -4.55 13.28 -1.17
CA ALA A 35 -5.85 13.40 -0.51
C ALA A 35 -6.08 12.30 0.55
N ILE A 36 -5.63 11.08 0.29
CA ILE A 36 -5.62 9.99 1.27
C ILE A 36 -4.68 10.32 2.44
N ALA A 37 -3.47 10.82 2.18
CA ALA A 37 -2.53 11.18 3.24
C ALA A 37 -3.02 12.35 4.10
N GLU A 38 -3.76 13.29 3.51
CA GLU A 38 -4.40 14.41 4.22
C GLU A 38 -5.53 13.94 5.14
N LYS A 39 -6.45 13.10 4.61
CA LYS A 39 -7.59 12.59 5.39
C LYS A 39 -7.20 11.50 6.39
N PHE A 40 -6.24 10.65 6.01
CA PHE A 40 -5.75 9.51 6.78
C PHE A 40 -4.22 9.58 6.95
N PRO A 41 -3.71 10.42 7.87
CA PRO A 41 -2.27 10.61 8.02
C PRO A 41 -1.48 9.34 8.38
N HIS A 42 -2.13 8.33 8.95
CA HIS A 42 -1.53 7.01 9.23
C HIS A 42 -1.30 6.16 7.97
N ALA A 43 -2.03 6.46 6.89
CA ALA A 43 -1.96 5.76 5.61
C ALA A 43 -0.92 6.32 4.64
N ASP A 44 -0.18 7.36 5.04
CA ASP A 44 0.86 7.96 4.21
C ASP A 44 2.07 7.03 4.08
N VAL A 45 2.11 6.32 2.95
CA VAL A 45 3.12 5.33 2.60
C VAL A 45 4.49 5.96 2.27
N TYR A 46 4.51 7.26 1.95
CA TYR A 46 5.70 7.98 1.51
C TYR A 46 6.50 8.58 2.68
N LYS A 47 5.89 8.72 3.86
CA LYS A 47 6.59 9.13 5.09
C LYS A 47 7.84 8.32 5.34
N SER A 48 8.92 8.99 5.71
CA SER A 48 10.21 8.34 6.00
C SER A 48 10.08 7.28 7.11
N SER A 49 9.19 7.48 8.08
CA SER A 49 8.89 6.48 9.12
C SER A 49 8.23 5.23 8.54
N ALA A 50 7.24 5.39 7.66
CA ALA A 50 6.56 4.28 7.00
C ALA A 50 7.51 3.50 6.09
N ARG A 51 8.37 4.19 5.32
CA ARG A 51 9.40 3.54 4.49
C ARG A 51 10.43 2.80 5.32
N ARG A 52 10.89 3.39 6.44
CA ARG A 52 11.83 2.73 7.35
C ARG A 52 11.23 1.47 7.97
N ALA A 53 9.96 1.50 8.35
CA ALA A 53 9.26 0.32 8.87
C ALA A 53 9.21 -0.83 7.84
N ARG A 54 9.18 -0.50 6.54
CA ARG A 54 9.24 -1.47 5.44
C ARG A 54 10.65 -1.79 4.94
N GLY A 55 11.67 -1.09 5.43
CA GLY A 55 13.05 -1.21 4.94
C GLY A 55 13.30 -0.65 3.54
N THR A 56 12.46 0.28 3.06
CA THR A 56 12.48 0.84 1.69
C THR A 56 12.84 2.33 1.64
N ASP A 57 13.43 2.85 2.72
CA ASP A 57 13.83 4.26 2.88
C ASP A 57 14.96 4.68 1.93
N LYS A 58 15.86 3.76 1.57
CA LYS A 58 17.01 4.05 0.68
C LYS A 58 16.85 3.52 -0.75
N THR A 59 16.01 2.51 -0.96
CA THR A 59 16.03 1.70 -2.20
C THR A 59 14.79 1.88 -3.08
N GLY A 60 13.73 2.51 -2.58
CA GLY A 60 12.43 2.39 -3.21
C GLY A 60 11.65 1.17 -2.72
N ASP A 61 10.33 1.20 -2.88
CA ASP A 61 9.50 0.00 -2.77
C ASP A 61 9.62 -0.86 -4.05
N ILE A 62 9.10 -2.09 -4.03
CA ILE A 62 9.28 -3.07 -5.11
C ILE A 62 7.96 -3.20 -5.90
N PRO A 63 7.96 -3.09 -7.24
CA PRO A 63 6.75 -3.32 -8.02
C PRO A 63 6.12 -4.70 -7.74
N GLY A 64 4.80 -4.73 -7.54
CA GLY A 64 4.06 -5.94 -7.21
C GLY A 64 3.96 -6.24 -5.71
N THR A 65 4.59 -5.45 -4.83
CA THR A 65 4.37 -5.55 -3.39
C THR A 65 3.22 -4.65 -2.93
N ILE A 66 2.77 -4.86 -1.70
CA ILE A 66 1.71 -4.08 -1.07
C ILE A 66 2.15 -3.57 0.29
N ALA A 67 1.67 -2.40 0.69
CA ALA A 67 1.75 -1.92 2.06
C ALA A 67 0.34 -1.66 2.61
N VAL A 68 -0.03 -2.38 3.66
CA VAL A 68 -1.30 -2.20 4.37
C VAL A 68 -1.05 -1.29 5.56
N LEU A 69 -1.71 -0.15 5.59
CA LEU A 69 -1.59 0.84 6.66
C LEU A 69 -2.95 1.11 7.28
N GLY A 70 -3.06 0.92 8.60
CA GLY A 70 -4.34 0.97 9.32
C GLY A 70 -5.17 -0.30 9.15
N GLY A 71 -6.50 -0.16 9.18
CA GLY A 71 -7.45 -1.27 9.19
C GLY A 71 -7.72 -1.80 10.58
N VAL A 72 -8.64 -2.76 10.67
CA VAL A 72 -8.96 -3.48 11.91
C VAL A 72 -7.74 -4.34 12.27
N CYS A 73 -6.83 -3.75 13.02
CA CYS A 73 -5.68 -4.45 13.56
C CYS A 73 -6.09 -4.99 14.93
N ALA A 74 -6.39 -6.28 14.99
CA ALA A 74 -6.81 -7.00 16.20
C ALA A 74 -5.85 -6.85 17.40
N GLU A 75 -4.63 -6.33 17.18
CA GLU A 75 -3.62 -6.09 18.22
C GLU A 75 -3.68 -4.69 18.85
N MET A 76 -4.37 -3.71 18.25
CA MET A 76 -4.32 -2.30 18.70
C MET A 76 -5.66 -1.69 19.10
N ASP A 77 -6.77 -2.46 19.08
CA ASP A 77 -8.11 -2.02 19.51
C ASP A 77 -8.52 -0.66 18.93
N LYS A 78 -8.14 -0.41 17.67
CA LYS A 78 -8.45 0.81 16.92
C LYS A 78 -9.18 0.43 15.64
N GLU A 79 -10.47 0.76 15.61
CA GLU A 79 -11.24 0.79 14.37
C GLU A 79 -10.87 2.05 13.60
N GLN A 80 -10.00 1.90 12.61
CA GLN A 80 -9.71 2.96 11.65
C GLN A 80 -9.70 2.40 10.23
N PRO A 81 -10.15 3.18 9.23
CA PRO A 81 -10.10 2.75 7.83
C PRO A 81 -8.68 2.34 7.43
N GLY A 82 -8.58 1.19 6.78
CA GLY A 82 -7.33 0.68 6.24
C GLY A 82 -7.08 1.20 4.84
N VAL A 83 -5.82 1.41 4.49
CA VAL A 83 -5.42 1.73 3.13
C VAL A 83 -4.41 0.70 2.64
N ILE A 84 -4.73 0.06 1.52
CA ILE A 84 -3.86 -0.87 0.81
C ILE A 84 -3.17 -0.10 -0.31
N ASN A 85 -1.86 0.06 -0.18
CA ASN A 85 -1.01 0.71 -1.16
C ASN A 85 -0.42 -0.36 -2.08
N LEU A 86 -0.92 -0.44 -3.31
CA LEU A 86 -0.40 -1.35 -4.34
C LEU A 86 0.75 -0.66 -5.07
N PHE A 87 1.97 -1.18 -4.93
CA PHE A 87 3.13 -0.65 -5.66
C PHE A 87 3.10 -1.14 -7.11
N GLY A 88 2.30 -0.48 -7.94
CA GLY A 88 2.04 -0.88 -9.33
C GLY A 88 2.85 -0.13 -10.38
N GLN A 89 3.62 0.89 -9.98
CA GLN A 89 4.39 1.73 -10.90
C GLN A 89 5.76 2.06 -10.30
N TRP A 90 6.82 2.00 -11.10
CA TRP A 90 8.16 2.34 -10.61
C TRP A 90 8.28 3.83 -10.29
N ALA A 91 7.95 4.69 -11.26
CA ALA A 91 8.01 6.14 -11.14
C ALA A 91 6.63 6.78 -11.38
N PRO A 92 6.33 7.93 -10.76
CA PRO A 92 5.06 8.61 -10.97
C PRO A 92 5.01 9.28 -12.37
N GLY A 93 3.78 9.50 -12.85
CA GLY A 93 3.51 10.26 -14.07
C GLY A 93 3.31 9.40 -15.31
N LYS A 94 3.37 10.04 -16.49
CA LYS A 94 3.16 9.38 -17.78
C LYS A 94 4.20 8.29 -18.03
N PRO A 95 3.85 7.20 -18.74
CA PRO A 95 4.82 6.23 -19.21
C PRO A 95 5.99 6.93 -19.90
N ARG A 96 7.22 6.64 -19.45
CA ARG A 96 8.43 7.21 -20.06
C ARG A 96 8.77 6.36 -21.28
N SER A 97 8.97 7.02 -22.43
CA SER A 97 9.44 6.35 -23.65
C SER A 97 10.90 5.93 -23.49
N GLY A 98 11.16 4.64 -23.49
CA GLY A 98 12.48 4.01 -23.42
C GLY A 98 12.31 2.50 -23.39
N ALA A 99 13.28 1.73 -23.88
CA ALA A 99 13.21 0.27 -23.84
C ALA A 99 12.95 -0.18 -22.40
N ALA A 100 11.87 -0.95 -22.19
CA ALA A 100 11.55 -1.50 -20.88
C ALA A 100 12.66 -2.48 -20.48
N SER A 101 13.67 -2.01 -19.76
CA SER A 101 14.75 -2.85 -19.23
C SER A 101 14.43 -3.41 -17.84
N ALA A 102 13.17 -3.35 -17.40
CA ALA A 102 12.77 -3.89 -16.11
C ALA A 102 12.48 -5.40 -16.21
N GLU A 103 13.50 -6.18 -16.54
CA GLU A 103 13.53 -7.56 -16.07
C GLU A 103 13.68 -7.52 -14.55
N TYR A 104 12.64 -7.95 -13.83
CA TYR A 104 12.71 -8.16 -12.39
C TYR A 104 13.63 -9.35 -12.11
N LYS A 105 14.91 -9.08 -11.82
CA LYS A 105 15.81 -10.07 -11.20
C LYS A 105 15.42 -10.17 -9.74
N GLY A 106 14.47 -11.06 -9.46
CA GLY A 106 13.99 -11.31 -8.10
C GLY A 106 15.15 -11.45 -7.11
N LEU A 107 15.07 -10.72 -6.01
CA LEU A 107 15.95 -10.94 -4.88
C LEU A 107 15.75 -12.39 -4.42
N LEU A 108 16.77 -13.23 -4.65
CA LEU A 108 16.98 -14.52 -3.99
C LEU A 108 17.27 -14.31 -2.49
N GLY A 109 16.39 -13.59 -1.81
CA GLY A 109 16.45 -13.33 -0.38
C GLY A 109 15.13 -13.75 0.22
N ALA A 110 15.16 -14.85 0.97
CA ALA A 110 14.02 -15.51 1.60
C ALA A 110 12.93 -14.52 2.05
N VAL A 111 11.79 -14.55 1.36
CA VAL A 111 10.55 -14.00 1.89
C VAL A 111 10.18 -14.86 3.09
N SER A 112 10.52 -14.41 4.29
CA SER A 112 9.92 -14.94 5.51
C SER A 112 8.49 -14.43 5.56
N LEU A 113 7.59 -15.15 4.89
CA LEU A 113 6.16 -15.07 5.18
C LEU A 113 6.03 -15.49 6.65
N ARG A 114 5.86 -14.53 7.56
CA ARG A 114 5.30 -14.84 8.88
C ARG A 114 3.86 -15.26 8.65
N THR A 115 3.65 -16.56 8.52
CA THR A 115 2.34 -17.17 8.70
C THR A 115 1.93 -16.90 10.14
N TYR A 116 1.01 -15.97 10.35
CA TYR A 116 0.31 -15.87 11.62
C TYR A 116 -0.62 -17.08 11.73
N PRO A 117 -0.51 -17.91 12.78
CA PRO A 117 -1.44 -19.01 12.95
C PRO A 117 -2.84 -18.42 13.14
N LEU A 118 -3.76 -18.80 12.26
CA LEU A 118 -5.19 -18.60 12.47
C LEU A 118 -5.52 -19.28 13.81
N ARG A 119 -5.86 -18.50 14.83
CA ARG A 119 -6.41 -19.07 16.07
C ARG A 119 -7.69 -19.79 15.70
N SER A 120 -7.65 -21.12 15.80
CA SER A 120 -8.81 -21.99 15.78
C SER A 120 -9.75 -21.52 16.88
N GLY A 121 -10.87 -20.92 16.48
CA GLY A 121 -12.02 -20.78 17.37
C GLY A 121 -12.53 -22.18 17.71
N THR A 122 -12.56 -22.49 18.99
CA THR A 122 -13.45 -23.53 19.54
C THR A 122 -14.72 -22.85 20.06
N PRO A 123 -15.87 -23.57 20.00
CA PRO A 123 -17.22 -23.01 19.93
C PRO A 123 -17.72 -22.33 21.20
#